data_AF-A0A950GYR1-F1
#
_entry.id   AF-A0A950GYR1-F1
#
_cell.length_a   1.000
_cell.length_b   1.000
_cell.length_c   1.000
_cell.angle_alpha   90.00
_cell.angle_beta   90.00
_cell.angle_gamma   90.00
#
_symmetry.space_group_name_H-M   'P 1'
#
loop_
_entity.id
_entity.type
_entity.pdbx_description
1 polymer ?
#
loop_
_entity_poly.entity_id
_entity_poly.type
_entity_poly.pdbx_seq_one_letter_code
_entity_poly.pdbx_strand_id
1 'polypeptide(L)'
;GPDGQLRIPVSAHVRQAAPSRNGGASLLRRGYTYTEGVDPTSGELDAGLFFVCFQRDPTAQFARIQQRLSENDALAAYLVATGSGVFACPAGVTGGRPWGAELLQAARL
;
A
#
# COMPACT_ATOMS: atom_id res chain seq x y z
N GLY A 1 -2.47 1.92 -29.95
CA GLY A 1 -1.66 2.92 -30.62
C GLY A 1 -2.08 2.91 -32.08
N PRO A 2 -1.13 2.91 -33.02
CA PRO A 2 -1.40 2.71 -34.45
C PRO A 2 -2.16 1.40 -34.76
N ASP A 3 -2.08 0.42 -33.86
CA ASP A 3 -2.77 -0.87 -33.87
C ASP A 3 -4.17 -0.87 -33.21
N GLY A 4 -4.69 0.30 -32.82
CA GLY A 4 -6.00 0.42 -32.14
C GLY A 4 -6.00 0.02 -30.66
N GLN A 5 -4.91 -0.53 -30.12
CA GLN A 5 -4.85 -0.91 -28.70
C GLN A 5 -4.64 0.27 -27.76
N LEU A 6 -4.90 0.09 -26.47
CA LEU A 6 -4.54 1.12 -25.48
C LEU A 6 -3.01 1.14 -25.29
N ARG A 7 -2.40 2.33 -25.34
CA ARG A 7 -0.95 2.48 -25.05
C ARG A 7 -0.60 2.09 -23.61
N ILE A 8 -1.55 2.24 -22.68
CA ILE A 8 -1.47 1.74 -21.32
C ILE A 8 -2.55 0.67 -21.19
N PRO A 9 -2.19 -0.61 -21.07
CA PRO A 9 -3.14 -1.71 -20.99
C PRO A 9 -4.20 -1.50 -19.92
N VAL A 10 -5.38 -2.08 -20.11
CA VAL A 10 -6.45 -2.01 -19.11
C VAL A 10 -5.98 -2.54 -17.76
N SER A 11 -5.22 -3.63 -17.73
CA SER A 11 -4.70 -4.29 -16.54
C SER A 11 -3.41 -3.68 -15.98
N ALA A 12 -2.92 -2.57 -16.54
CA ALA A 12 -1.69 -1.95 -16.05
C ALA A 12 -1.84 -1.49 -14.60
N HIS A 13 -0.94 -1.93 -13.72
CA HIS A 13 -0.94 -1.59 -12.29
C HIS A 13 -1.14 -0.09 -12.04
N VAL A 14 -0.34 0.75 -12.71
CA VAL A 14 -0.41 2.21 -12.57
C VAL A 14 -1.76 2.80 -12.97
N ARG A 15 -2.46 2.17 -13.93
CA ARG A 15 -3.82 2.56 -14.33
C ARG A 15 -4.82 2.13 -13.27
N GLN A 16 -4.76 0.89 -12.81
CA GLN A 16 -5.71 0.36 -11.83
C GLN A 16 -5.58 1.05 -10.46
N ALA A 17 -4.36 1.41 -10.06
CA ALA A 17 -4.07 2.14 -8.83
C ALA A 17 -4.34 3.65 -8.90
N ALA A 18 -4.62 4.22 -10.08
CA ALA A 18 -4.77 5.66 -10.25
C ALA A 18 -5.99 6.22 -9.50
N PRO A 19 -5.91 7.44 -8.91
CA PRO A 19 -7.05 8.07 -8.24
C PRO A 19 -8.30 8.22 -9.13
N SER A 20 -8.11 8.49 -10.43
CA SER A 20 -9.20 8.57 -11.42
C SER A 20 -9.97 7.27 -11.60
N ARG A 21 -9.41 6.13 -11.18
CA ARG A 21 -10.05 4.82 -11.18
C ARG A 21 -10.57 4.42 -9.79
N ASN A 22 -10.26 5.17 -8.75
CA ASN A 22 -10.60 4.82 -7.37
C ASN A 22 -11.40 5.94 -6.67
N GLY A 23 -12.20 6.70 -7.43
CA GLY A 23 -13.04 7.76 -6.88
C GLY A 23 -12.26 8.84 -6.13
N GLY A 24 -11.05 9.17 -6.60
CA GLY A 24 -10.17 10.14 -5.96
C GLY A 24 -9.30 9.57 -4.84
N ALA A 25 -9.46 8.30 -4.45
CA ALA A 25 -8.60 7.67 -3.46
C ALA A 25 -7.13 7.72 -3.91
N SER A 26 -6.26 8.21 -3.03
CA SER A 26 -4.82 8.37 -3.27
C SER A 26 -4.02 7.97 -2.05
N LEU A 27 -2.81 7.47 -2.23
CA LEU A 27 -1.93 7.06 -1.14
C LEU A 27 -0.60 7.81 -1.24
N LEU A 28 -0.05 8.24 -0.10
CA LEU A 28 1.36 8.61 -0.04
C LEU A 28 2.17 7.33 0.20
N ARG A 29 2.84 6.82 -0.85
CA ARG A 29 3.62 5.57 -0.79
C ARG A 29 5.07 5.86 -0.38
N ARG A 30 5.61 5.12 0.59
CA ARG A 30 6.98 5.22 1.09
C ARG A 30 7.54 3.84 1.48
N GLY A 31 7.59 2.93 0.51
CA GLY A 31 8.08 1.58 0.73
C GLY A 31 9.61 1.45 0.69
N TYR A 32 10.11 0.29 1.14
CA TYR A 32 11.53 -0.06 1.17
C TYR A 32 11.72 -1.46 0.57
N THR A 33 12.72 -1.63 -0.29
CA THR A 33 13.10 -2.95 -0.81
C THR A 33 13.78 -3.77 0.28
N TYR A 34 13.58 -5.08 0.27
CA TYR A 34 14.30 -6.01 1.13
C TYR A 34 14.88 -7.18 0.33
N THR A 35 15.91 -7.81 0.88
CA THR A 35 16.41 -9.12 0.45
C THR A 35 16.95 -9.87 1.66
N GLU A 36 16.44 -11.08 1.89
CA GLU A 36 16.74 -11.92 3.05
C GLU A 36 17.29 -13.28 2.62
N GLY A 37 18.12 -13.27 1.58
CA GLY A 37 18.78 -14.47 1.07
C GLY A 37 17.87 -15.32 0.16
N VAL A 38 18.09 -16.63 0.18
CA VAL A 38 17.40 -17.59 -0.69
C VAL A 38 16.55 -18.51 0.17
N ASP A 39 15.27 -18.66 -0.19
CA ASP A 39 14.38 -19.59 0.49
C ASP A 39 14.89 -21.03 0.27
N PRO A 40 15.16 -21.80 1.34
CA PRO A 40 15.79 -23.10 1.23
C PRO A 40 14.87 -24.18 0.62
N THR A 41 13.57 -23.91 0.49
CA THR A 41 12.59 -24.88 -0.03
C THR A 41 12.36 -24.70 -1.53
N SER A 42 12.14 -23.46 -1.97
CA SER A 42 11.85 -23.07 -3.34
C SER A 42 13.12 -22.77 -4.15
N GLY A 43 14.22 -22.39 -3.48
CA GLY A 43 15.44 -21.89 -4.12
C GLY A 43 15.28 -20.50 -4.72
N GLU A 44 14.16 -19.82 -4.44
CA GLU A 44 13.90 -18.46 -4.90
C GLU A 44 14.55 -17.42 -3.99
N LEU A 45 14.85 -16.24 -4.55
CA LEU A 45 15.34 -15.11 -3.75
C LEU A 45 14.19 -14.59 -2.88
N ASP A 46 14.38 -14.57 -1.56
CA ASP A 46 13.44 -13.89 -0.65
C ASP A 46 13.72 -12.39 -0.73
N ALA A 47 13.09 -11.74 -1.69
CA ALA A 47 13.20 -10.32 -1.93
C ALA A 47 11.87 -9.74 -2.35
N GLY A 48 11.66 -8.47 -1.99
CA GLY A 48 10.41 -7.81 -2.28
C GLY A 48 10.37 -6.38 -1.79
N LEU A 49 9.17 -5.95 -1.39
CA LEU A 49 8.90 -4.59 -0.96
C LEU A 49 8.15 -4.60 0.36
N PHE A 50 8.72 -3.95 1.38
CA PHE A 50 7.95 -3.46 2.51
C PHE A 50 7.11 -2.27 2.02
N PHE A 51 5.92 -2.57 1.53
CA PHE A 51 4.99 -1.54 1.11
C PHE A 51 4.45 -0.79 2.32
N VAL A 52 4.79 0.49 2.44
CA VAL A 52 4.26 1.39 3.46
C VAL A 52 3.53 2.53 2.76
N CYS A 53 2.33 2.86 3.23
CA CYS A 53 1.59 4.01 2.73
C CYS A 53 0.90 4.78 3.86
N PHE A 54 0.71 6.08 3.63
CA PHE A 54 -0.02 6.97 4.51
C PHE A 54 -1.30 7.46 3.83
N GLN A 55 -2.36 7.53 4.61
CA GLN A 55 -3.72 7.83 4.18
C GLN A 55 -4.53 8.30 5.38
N ARG A 56 -5.67 8.96 5.14
CA ARG A 56 -6.56 9.44 6.21
C ARG A 56 -7.57 8.38 6.62
N ASP A 57 -8.08 7.63 5.65
CA ASP A 57 -9.03 6.54 5.86
C ASP A 57 -8.55 5.28 5.11
N PRO A 58 -8.11 4.22 5.81
CA PRO A 58 -7.61 3.01 5.17
C PRO A 58 -8.68 2.21 4.43
N THR A 59 -9.95 2.31 4.83
CA THR A 59 -11.07 1.62 4.16
C THR A 59 -11.41 2.32 2.85
N ALA A 60 -11.52 3.65 2.87
CA ALA A 60 -11.85 4.43 1.67
C ALA A 60 -10.69 4.52 0.66
N GLN A 61 -9.45 4.30 1.10
CA GLN A 61 -8.26 4.50 0.27
C GLN A 61 -7.52 3.19 -0.06
N PHE A 62 -6.72 2.62 0.84
CA PHE A 62 -5.91 1.44 0.55
C PHE A 62 -6.76 0.21 0.27
N ALA A 63 -7.76 -0.09 1.10
CA ALA A 63 -8.62 -1.26 0.89
C ALA A 63 -9.35 -1.18 -0.46
N ARG A 64 -9.88 -0.01 -0.80
CA ARG A 64 -10.51 0.26 -2.11
C ARG A 64 -9.57 0.00 -3.29
N ILE A 65 -8.37 0.59 -3.23
CA ILE A 65 -7.36 0.42 -4.29
C ILE A 65 -6.92 -1.04 -4.38
N GLN A 66 -6.63 -1.67 -3.24
CA GLN A 66 -6.16 -3.05 -3.19
C GLN A 66 -7.21 -4.04 -3.69
N GLN A 67 -8.49 -3.85 -3.37
CA GLN A 67 -9.58 -4.64 -3.91
C GLN A 67 -9.61 -4.54 -5.44
N ARG A 68 -9.52 -3.33 -5.99
CA ARG A 68 -9.46 -3.13 -7.44
C ARG A 68 -8.25 -3.79 -8.09
N LEU A 69 -7.08 -3.74 -7.45
CA LEU A 69 -5.88 -4.41 -7.94
C LEU A 69 -6.06 -5.93 -7.92
N SER A 70 -6.64 -6.50 -6.86
CA SER A 70 -6.85 -7.94 -6.74
C SER A 70 -7.69 -8.54 -7.87
N GLU A 71 -8.58 -7.75 -8.47
CA GLU A 71 -9.45 -8.19 -9.56
C GLU A 71 -8.83 -8.05 -10.96
N ASN A 72 -7.95 -7.06 -11.18
CA ASN A 72 -7.64 -6.57 -12.53
C ASN A 72 -6.16 -6.25 -12.78
N ASP A 73 -5.26 -6.49 -11.82
CA ASP A 73 -3.86 -6.09 -11.92
C ASP A 73 -2.98 -7.21 -12.51
N ALA A 74 -2.31 -6.90 -13.63
CA ALA A 74 -1.33 -7.81 -14.22
C ALA A 74 -0.10 -8.04 -13.33
N LEU A 75 0.24 -7.11 -12.43
CA LEU A 75 1.37 -7.24 -11.52
C LEU A 75 1.11 -8.29 -10.42
N ALA A 76 -0.16 -8.56 -10.08
CA ALA A 76 -0.52 -9.47 -9.00
C ALA A 76 -0.01 -10.92 -9.23
N ALA A 77 0.21 -11.33 -10.49
CA ALA A 77 0.77 -12.64 -10.82
C ALA A 77 2.23 -12.83 -10.36
N TYR A 78 2.92 -11.75 -9.99
CA TYR A 78 4.34 -11.75 -9.63
C TYR A 78 4.60 -11.38 -8.17
N LEU A 79 3.55 -11.20 -7.38
CA LEU A 79 3.64 -10.72 -6.00
C LEU A 79 2.85 -11.63 -5.07
N VAL A 80 3.41 -11.87 -3.89
CA VAL A 80 2.69 -12.49 -2.78
C VAL A 80 2.76 -11.55 -1.59
N ALA A 81 1.59 -11.19 -1.04
CA ALA A 81 1.51 -10.45 0.21
C ALA A 81 1.63 -11.44 1.37
N THR A 82 2.81 -11.49 2.01
CA THR A 82 3.11 -12.44 3.10
C THR A 82 2.81 -11.91 4.49
N GLY A 83 2.54 -10.60 4.63
CA GLY A 83 2.15 -9.97 5.89
C GLY A 83 1.44 -8.64 5.67
N SER A 84 0.68 -8.19 6.67
CA SER A 84 -0.01 -6.89 6.64
C SER A 84 -0.21 -6.31 8.03
N GLY A 85 -0.39 -4.99 8.09
CA GLY A 85 -0.71 -4.28 9.33
C GLY A 85 -1.28 -2.90 9.03
N VAL A 86 -2.21 -2.45 9.89
CA VAL A 86 -2.78 -1.09 9.85
C VAL A 86 -2.56 -0.47 11.21
N PHE A 87 -1.95 0.71 11.22
CA PHE A 87 -1.57 1.41 12.44
C PHE A 87 -2.06 2.86 12.39
N ALA A 88 -2.56 3.35 13.53
CA ALA A 88 -2.75 4.78 13.70
C ALA A 88 -1.37 5.45 13.85
N CYS A 89 -1.15 6.55 13.13
CA CYS A 89 0.02 7.40 13.29
C CYS A 89 -0.43 8.73 13.92
N PRO A 90 -0.33 8.90 15.25
CA PRO A 90 -0.69 10.13 15.93
C PRO A 90 0.06 11.35 15.38
N ALA A 91 -0.51 12.52 15.61
CA ALA A 91 0.12 13.79 15.28
C ALA A 91 1.52 13.91 15.91
N GLY A 92 2.36 14.76 15.29
CA GLY A 92 3.67 15.09 15.83
C GLY A 92 3.59 15.73 17.22
N VAL A 93 4.69 15.67 17.95
CA VAL A 93 4.80 16.21 19.31
C VAL A 93 4.72 17.74 19.32
N THR A 94 3.92 18.29 20.23
CA THR A 94 3.87 19.73 20.54
C THR A 94 4.02 19.96 22.05
N GLY A 95 4.70 21.04 22.45
CA GLY A 95 4.75 21.51 23.85
C GLY A 95 5.41 20.57 24.86
N GLY A 96 6.41 19.78 24.45
CA GLY A 96 7.19 18.91 25.36
C GLY A 96 6.47 17.66 25.87
N ARG A 97 5.26 17.36 25.38
CA ARG A 97 4.50 16.15 25.75
C ARG A 97 5.05 14.91 25.03
N PRO A 98 4.94 13.70 25.62
CA PRO A 98 5.27 12.47 24.91
C PRO A 98 4.42 12.26 23.64
N TRP A 99 4.99 11.61 22.63
CA TRP A 99 4.23 11.24 21.42
C TRP A 99 3.07 10.31 21.77
N GLY A 100 1.89 10.57 21.19
CA GLY A 100 0.67 9.81 21.46
C GLY A 100 -0.04 10.15 22.78
N ALA A 101 0.42 11.16 23.54
CA ALA A 101 -0.20 11.54 24.82
C ALA A 101 -1.71 11.81 24.71
N GLU A 102 -2.15 12.50 23.64
CA GLU A 102 -3.57 12.82 23.42
C GLU A 102 -4.42 11.55 23.17
N LEU A 103 -3.89 10.60 22.39
CA LEU A 103 -4.56 9.31 22.14
C LEU A 103 -4.71 8.50 23.43
N LEU A 104 -3.65 8.43 24.23
CA LEU A 104 -3.64 7.65 25.48
C LEU A 104 -4.48 8.29 26.59
N GLN A 105 -4.63 9.62 26.59
CA GLN A 105 -5.52 10.31 27.52
C GLN A 105 -6.99 10.13 27.12
N ALA A 106 -7.32 10.26 25.83
CA ALA A 106 -8.67 10.04 25.32
C ALA A 106 -9.19 8.61 25.58
N ALA A 107 -8.31 7.61 25.53
CA ALA A 107 -8.66 6.21 25.79
C ALA A 107 -8.93 5.86 27.27
N ARG A 108 -8.78 6.81 28.20
CA ARG A 108 -9.04 6.62 29.64
C ARG A 108 -10.43 7.11 30.08
N LEU A 109 -11.20 7.69 29.17
CA LEU A 109 -12.58 8.14 29.35
C LEU A 109 -13.54 7.07 28.80
#